data_AF-A0A929XBD1-F1
#
_entry.id   AF-A0A929XBD1-F1
#
_cell.length_a   1.000
_cell.length_b   1.000
_cell.length_c   1.000
_cell.angle_alpha   90.00
_cell.angle_beta   90.00
_cell.angle_gamma   90.00
#
_symmetry.space_group_name_H-M   'P 1'
#
loop_
_entity.id
_entity.type
_entity.pdbx_description
1 polymer ?
#
loop_
_entity_poly.entity_id
_entity_poly.type
_entity_poly.pdbx_seq_one_letter_code
_entity_poly.pdbx_strand_id
1 'polypeptide(L)' 'MALFKEINRRGTTVVMATHAEDIVNSMNERVIEIEKGKIIRDDEKGGYRSEI' A
#
# COMPACT_ATOMS: atom_id res chain seq x y z
N MET A 1 9.43 -8.29 -2.93
CA MET A 1 9.16 -7.15 -1.99
C MET A 1 10.24 -6.92 -0.93
N ALA A 2 11.12 -7.89 -0.62
CA ALA A 2 12.10 -7.77 0.46
C ALA A 2 13.01 -6.52 0.38
N LEU A 3 13.46 -6.16 -0.83
CA LEU A 3 14.33 -4.99 -1.04
C LEU A 3 13.68 -3.67 -0.60
N PHE A 4 12.44 -3.41 -1.03
CA PHE A 4 11.74 -2.18 -0.66
C PHE A 4 11.47 -2.10 0.85
N LYS A 5 11.14 -3.25 1.48
CA LYS A 5 10.99 -3.34 2.93
C LYS A 5 12.31 -3.07 3.65
N GLU A 6 13.44 -3.55 3.12
CA GLU A 6 14.75 -3.27 3.69
C GLU A 6 15.12 -1.78 3.61
N ILE A 7 14.91 -1.16 2.45
CA ILE A 7 15.12 0.27 2.25
C ILE A 7 14.24 1.07 3.22
N ASN A 8 12.97 0.69 3.36
CA ASN A 8 12.06 1.35 4.29
C ASN A 8 12.49 1.18 5.76
N ARG A 9 12.92 -0.02 6.16
CA ARG A 9 13.46 -0.30 7.50
C ARG A 9 14.73 0.48 7.82
N ARG A 10 15.50 0.92 6.81
CA ARG A 10 16.66 1.80 6.98
C ARG A 10 16.29 3.27 7.22
N GLY A 11 14.99 3.60 7.24
CA GLY A 11 14.46 4.95 7.52
C GLY A 11 14.03 5.73 6.28
N THR A 12 14.16 5.15 5.09
CA THR A 12 13.73 5.79 3.84
C THR A 12 12.22 5.67 3.66
N THR A 13 11.53 6.77 3.38
CA THR A 13 10.11 6.70 2.97
C THR A 13 10.03 6.18 1.54
N VAL A 14 9.26 5.10 1.32
CA VAL A 14 9.06 4.48 0.01
C VAL A 14 7.62 4.70 -0.42
N VAL A 15 7.42 5.33 -1.58
CA VAL A 15 6.11 5.46 -2.24
C VAL A 15 6.12 4.60 -3.49
N MET A 16 5.12 3.75 -3.65
CA MET A 16 4.99 2.82 -4.78
C MET A 16 3.62 2.98 -5.42
N ALA A 17 3.59 3.17 -6.73
CA ALA A 17 2.36 3.18 -7.53
C ALA A 17 2.34 1.91 -8.41
N THR A 18 1.26 1.14 -8.33
CA THR A 18 1.11 -0.11 -9.08
C THR A 18 -0.36 -0.40 -9.35
N HIS A 19 -0.65 -1.13 -10.43
CA HIS A 19 -1.96 -1.74 -10.69
C HIS A 19 -2.06 -3.19 -10.19
N ALA A 20 -0.98 -3.73 -9.63
CA ALA A 20 -0.92 -5.11 -9.14
C ALA A 20 -1.52 -5.21 -7.72
N GLU A 21 -2.82 -5.50 -7.64
CA GLU A 21 -3.56 -5.62 -6.38
C GLU A 21 -3.00 -6.70 -5.44
N ASP A 22 -2.50 -7.81 -6.00
CA ASP A 22 -1.85 -8.90 -5.27
C ASP A 22 -0.61 -8.43 -4.49
N ILE A 23 0.21 -7.59 -5.13
CA ILE A 23 1.40 -7.00 -4.50
C ILE A 23 0.98 -6.08 -3.36
N VAL A 24 0.02 -5.18 -3.61
CA VAL A 24 -0.48 -4.22 -2.61
C VAL A 24 -1.02 -4.95 -1.38
N ASN A 25 -1.85 -5.97 -1.59
CA ASN A 25 -2.45 -6.77 -0.52
C ASN A 25 -1.39 -7.56 0.27
N SER A 26 -0.32 -8.03 -0.37
CA SER A 26 0.75 -8.77 0.30
C SER A 26 1.67 -7.89 1.18
N MET A 27 1.70 -6.57 0.94
CA MET A 27 2.61 -5.67 1.65
C MET A 27 2.21 -5.44 3.09
N ASN A 28 0.90 -5.38 3.37
CA ASN A 28 0.32 -4.94 4.65
C ASN A 28 0.87 -3.58 5.11
N GLU A 29 1.03 -2.65 4.17
CA GLU A 29 1.43 -1.27 4.40
C GLU A 29 0.26 -0.33 4.06
N ARG A 30 0.42 0.98 4.26
CA ARG A 30 -0.63 1.95 3.92
C ARG A 30 -0.98 1.90 2.43
N VAL A 31 -2.27 1.85 2.11
CA VAL A 31 -2.78 1.85 0.73
C VAL A 31 -3.60 3.11 0.49
N ILE A 32 -3.24 3.87 -0.54
CA ILE A 32 -3.98 5.04 -1.00
C ILE A 32 -4.46 4.76 -2.41
N GLU A 33 -5.77 4.70 -2.60
CA GLU A 33 -6.39 4.50 -3.91
C GLU A 33 -6.89 5.83 -4.47
N ILE A 34 -6.51 6.12 -5.71
CA ILE A 34 -6.85 7.37 -6.39
C ILE A 34 -7.64 7.03 -7.65
N GLU A 35 -8.83 7.61 -7.76
CA GLU A 35 -9.66 7.51 -8.96
C GLU A 35 -10.09 8.92 -9.39
N LYS A 36 -9.94 9.23 -10.68
CA LYS A 36 -10.37 10.53 -11.27
C LYS A 36 -9.85 11.76 -10.49
N GLY A 37 -8.62 11.69 -9.99
CA GLY A 37 -7.97 12.78 -9.26
C GLY A 37 -8.45 12.95 -7.81
N LYS A 38 -9.20 11.99 -7.26
CA LYS A 38 -9.66 11.99 -5.86
C LYS A 38 -9.15 10.75 -5.13
N ILE A 39 -8.80 10.90 -3.86
CA ILE A 39 -8.51 9.77 -2.98
C ILE A 39 -9.85 9.14 -2.61
N ILE A 40 -10.05 7.88 -3.00
CA ILE A 40 -11.27 7.12 -2.73
C ILE A 40 -11.09 6.10 -1.60
N ARG A 41 -9.85 5.76 -1.25
CA ARG A 41 -9.48 4.84 -0.19
C ARG A 41 -8.17 5.25 0.46
N ASP A 42 -8.10 5.15 1.78
CA ASP A 42 -6.89 5.37 2.58
C ASP A 42 -6.90 4.41 3.77
N ASP A 43 -6.17 3.30 3.64
CA ASP A 43 -6.06 2.27 4.68
C ASP A 43 -4.67 2.33 5.31
N GLU A 44 -4.58 2.71 6.60
CA GLU A 44 -3.30 2.93 7.30
C GLU A 44 -2.49 1.66 7.57
N LYS A 45 -3.11 0.48 7.52
CA LYS A 45 -2.46 -0.84 7.59
C LYS A 45 -3.14 -1.72 6.57
N GLY A 46 -2.40 -2.22 5.59
CA GLY A 46 -2.93 -3.03 4.48
C GLY A 46 -3.53 -4.35 4.97
N GLY A 47 -4.77 -4.31 5.42
CA GLY A 47 -5.54 -5.44 5.88
C GLY A 47 -6.99 -5.25 5.48
N TYR A 48 -7.55 -6.30 4.88
CA TYR A 48 -8.96 -6.48 4.56
C TYR A 48 -9.86 -5.85 5.64
N ARG A 49 -10.67 -4.84 5.28
CA ARG A 49 -11.97 -4.66 5.95
C ARG A 49 -12.89 -5.73 5.37
N SER A 50 -12.97 -6.83 6.11
CA SER A 50 -13.92 -7.93 5.97
C SER A 50 -15.35 -7.42 5.74
N GLU A 51 -16.10 -8.20 4.98
CA GLU A 51 -17.57 -8.28 5.00
C GLU A 51 -18.19 -7.79 6.31
N ILE A 52 -19.12 -6.82 6.19
CA ILE A 52 -20.42 -6.83 6.88
C ILE A 52 -21.46 -6.32 5.87
#